data_AF-A0A4R9Q0K8-F1
#
_entry.id   AF-A0A4R9Q0K8-F1
#
_cell.length_a   1.000
_cell.length_b   1.000
_cell.length_c   1.000
_cell.angle_alpha   90.00
_cell.angle_beta   90.00
_cell.angle_gamma   90.00
#
_symmetry.space_group_name_H-M   'P 1'
#
loop_
_entity.id
_entity.type
_entity.pdbx_description
1 polymer ?
#
loop_
_entity_poly.entity_id
_entity_poly.type
_entity_poly.pdbx_seq_one_letter_code
_entity_poly.pdbx_strand_id
1 'polypeptide(L)'
;MSSLESYFGALPDPRAGNATHRLGDLIVMMIAASLCGASKATEFSLFAQERRQALSRLIEYEVAPSHDTFSRLLRLLDPEAFGRAFAAFAAGFARACQEVVSLDGKALRRAYEKGLAASPPLTVSAFAAETRLCLA
;
A
#
# COMPACT_ATOMS: atom_id res chain seq x y z
N MET A 1 -8.62 15.61 12.06
CA MET A 1 -8.58 14.95 10.74
C MET A 1 -7.46 13.94 10.80
N SER A 2 -7.75 12.66 10.64
CA SER A 2 -6.73 11.61 10.68
C SER A 2 -5.77 11.76 9.49
N SER A 3 -4.50 11.37 9.63
CA SER A 3 -3.50 11.53 8.55
C SER A 3 -3.83 10.74 7.28
N LEU A 4 -4.79 9.81 7.34
CA LEU A 4 -5.24 8.99 6.22
C LEU A 4 -6.30 9.69 5.36
N GLU A 5 -7.18 10.48 5.97
CA GLU A 5 -8.16 11.30 5.25
C GLU A 5 -7.48 12.35 4.37
N SER A 6 -6.31 12.85 4.76
CA SER A 6 -5.56 13.80 3.92
C SER A 6 -5.01 13.16 2.64
N TYR A 7 -4.77 11.85 2.60
CA TYR A 7 -4.27 11.16 1.41
C TYR A 7 -5.41 10.57 0.56
N PHE A 8 -6.38 9.93 1.21
CA PHE A 8 -7.46 9.22 0.50
C PHE A 8 -8.76 10.02 0.40
N GLY A 9 -8.88 11.18 1.05
CA GLY A 9 -10.09 12.00 1.01
C GLY A 9 -10.36 12.68 -0.35
N ALA A 10 -9.33 12.85 -1.17
CA ALA A 10 -9.47 13.35 -2.54
C ALA A 10 -9.83 12.25 -3.55
N LEU A 11 -9.86 10.98 -3.12
CA LEU A 11 -10.20 9.87 -3.99
C LEU A 11 -11.71 9.94 -4.30
N PRO A 12 -12.12 10.04 -5.59
CA PRO A 12 -13.52 10.01 -5.94
C PRO A 12 -14.15 8.71 -5.43
N ASP A 13 -15.30 8.80 -4.76
CA ASP A 13 -16.05 7.62 -4.34
C ASP A 13 -16.94 7.15 -5.49
N PRO A 14 -16.63 6.01 -6.14
CA PRO A 14 -17.40 5.55 -7.30
C PRO A 14 -18.63 4.73 -6.88
N ARG A 15 -18.86 4.56 -5.56
CA ARG A 15 -19.98 3.78 -5.03
C ARG A 15 -21.25 4.62 -5.02
N ALA A 16 -22.39 3.93 -5.01
CA ALA A 16 -23.68 4.59 -4.94
C ALA A 16 -23.89 5.31 -3.59
N GLY A 17 -24.79 6.29 -3.56
CA GLY A 17 -25.09 7.10 -2.37
C GLY A 17 -25.71 6.36 -1.18
N ASN A 18 -26.02 5.07 -1.34
CA ASN A 18 -26.46 4.18 -0.25
C ASN A 18 -25.29 3.42 0.41
N ALA A 19 -24.04 3.81 0.15
CA ALA A 19 -22.87 3.23 0.81
C ALA A 19 -22.91 3.49 2.33
N THR A 20 -22.86 2.41 3.12
CA THR A 20 -22.91 2.46 4.58
C THR A 20 -21.54 2.57 5.25
N HIS A 21 -20.46 2.31 4.50
CA HIS A 21 -19.08 2.40 4.99
C HIS A 21 -18.35 3.54 4.30
N ARG A 22 -17.58 4.32 5.05
CA ARG A 22 -16.73 5.38 4.50
C ARG A 22 -15.66 4.77 3.59
N LEU A 23 -15.35 5.44 2.48
CA LEU A 23 -14.36 4.95 1.52
C LEU A 23 -12.98 4.78 2.16
N GLY A 24 -12.56 5.78 2.93
CA GLY A 24 -11.28 5.76 3.64
C GLY A 24 -11.15 4.56 4.58
N ASP A 25 -12.21 4.23 5.32
CA ASP A 25 -12.19 3.09 6.25
C ASP A 25 -11.99 1.76 5.52
N LEU A 26 -12.68 1.56 4.38
CA LEU A 26 -12.48 0.37 3.56
C LEU A 26 -11.05 0.28 3.01
N ILE A 27 -10.47 1.40 2.58
CA ILE A 27 -9.09 1.45 2.08
C ILE A 27 -8.10 1.11 3.20
N VAL A 28 -8.29 1.65 4.40
CA VAL A 28 -7.45 1.32 5.56
C VAL A 28 -7.54 -0.16 5.90
N MET A 29 -8.75 -0.73 5.93
CA MET A 29 -8.95 -2.16 6.17
C MET A 29 -8.22 -3.01 5.13
N MET A 30 -8.33 -2.65 3.84
CA MET A 30 -7.65 -3.36 2.76
C MET A 30 -6.12 -3.27 2.89
N ILE A 31 -5.57 -2.08 3.13
CA ILE A 31 -4.12 -1.90 3.30
C ILE A 31 -3.61 -2.71 4.51
N ALA A 32 -4.29 -2.60 5.66
CA ALA A 32 -3.91 -3.32 6.88
C ALA A 32 -3.97 -4.85 6.68
N ALA A 33 -5.03 -5.34 6.05
CA ALA A 33 -5.17 -6.76 5.74
C ALA A 33 -4.09 -7.24 4.74
N SER A 34 -3.80 -6.46 3.70
CA SER A 34 -2.77 -6.76 2.71
C SER A 34 -1.37 -6.84 3.31
N LEU A 35 -1.04 -5.97 4.28
CA LEU A 35 0.21 -6.05 5.03
C LEU A 35 0.31 -7.33 5.87
N CYS A 36 -0.83 -7.93 6.24
CA CYS A 36 -0.90 -9.24 6.89
C CYS A 36 -1.03 -10.42 5.91
N GLY A 37 -0.85 -10.19 4.61
CA GLY A 37 -0.87 -11.22 3.58
C GLY A 37 -2.23 -11.52 2.95
N ALA A 38 -3.27 -10.74 3.26
CA ALA A 38 -4.55 -10.86 2.57
C ALA A 38 -4.45 -10.33 1.13
N SER A 39 -5.09 -11.03 0.20
CA SER A 39 -5.10 -10.70 -1.23
C SER A 39 -6.51 -10.74 -1.85
N LYS A 40 -7.51 -11.21 -1.10
CA LYS A 40 -8.89 -11.40 -1.58
C LYS A 40 -9.90 -10.64 -0.76
N ALA A 41 -11.02 -10.27 -1.39
CA ALA A 41 -12.13 -9.59 -0.73
C ALA A 41 -12.74 -10.37 0.46
N THR A 42 -12.74 -11.71 0.38
CA THR A 42 -13.13 -12.58 1.50
C THR A 42 -12.18 -12.47 2.69
N GLU A 43 -10.89 -12.38 2.42
CA GLU A 43 -9.85 -12.23 3.44
C GLU A 43 -9.90 -10.84 4.08
N PHE A 44 -10.22 -9.78 3.30
CA PHE A 44 -10.43 -8.44 3.85
C PHE A 44 -11.62 -8.37 4.79
N SER A 45 -12.74 -9.01 4.42
CA SER A 45 -13.93 -9.09 5.28
C SER A 45 -13.65 -9.88 6.55
N LEU A 46 -12.96 -11.02 6.46
CA LEU A 46 -12.53 -11.79 7.62
C LEU A 46 -11.59 -10.97 8.51
N PHE A 47 -10.60 -10.27 7.94
CA PHE A 47 -9.70 -9.43 8.70
C PHE A 47 -10.43 -8.31 9.45
N ALA A 48 -11.40 -7.66 8.81
CA ALA A 48 -12.23 -6.63 9.44
C ALA A 48 -13.12 -7.19 10.58
N GLN A 49 -13.46 -8.48 10.56
CA GLN A 49 -14.17 -9.13 11.66
C GLN A 49 -13.21 -9.47 12.81
N GLU A 50 -12.12 -10.17 12.50
CA GLU A 50 -11.20 -10.77 13.48
C GLU A 50 -10.25 -9.75 14.14
N ARG A 51 -9.88 -8.68 13.42
CA ARG A 51 -8.86 -7.71 13.87
C ARG A 51 -9.43 -6.35 14.25
N ARG A 52 -10.72 -6.30 14.66
CA ARG A 52 -11.41 -5.08 15.10
C ARG A 52 -10.62 -4.27 16.13
N GLN A 53 -10.04 -4.92 17.14
CA GLN A 53 -9.26 -4.23 18.18
C GLN A 53 -7.98 -3.57 17.64
N ALA A 54 -7.36 -4.14 16.61
CA ALA A 54 -6.20 -3.53 15.98
C ALA A 54 -6.63 -2.36 15.08
N LEU A 55 -7.70 -2.55 14.31
CA LEU A 55 -8.26 -1.54 13.41
C LEU A 55 -8.83 -0.33 14.17
N SER A 56 -9.35 -0.50 15.38
CA SER A 56 -9.88 0.59 16.20
C SER A 56 -8.86 1.67 16.57
N ARG A 57 -7.56 1.40 16.38
CA ARG A 57 -6.50 2.40 16.54
C ARG A 57 -6.38 3.34 15.33
N LEU A 58 -6.95 2.95 14.20
CA LEU A 58 -6.84 3.65 12.92
C LEU A 58 -8.18 4.21 12.45
N ILE A 59 -9.25 3.43 12.63
CA ILE A 59 -10.59 3.70 12.10
C ILE A 59 -11.67 3.18 13.05
N GLU A 60 -12.85 3.79 13.02
CA GLU A 60 -14.02 3.33 13.77
C GLU A 60 -15.12 2.88 12.81
N TYR A 61 -15.69 1.70 13.07
CA TYR A 61 -16.81 1.15 12.30
C TYR A 61 -17.70 0.31 13.21
N GLU A 62 -19.00 0.25 12.94
CA GLU A 62 -19.98 -0.50 13.75
C GLU A 62 -20.13 -1.94 13.29
N VAL A 63 -20.17 -2.17 11.98
CA VAL A 63 -20.35 -3.49 11.37
C VAL A 63 -19.21 -3.75 10.40
N ALA A 64 -18.63 -4.95 10.43
CA ALA A 64 -17.58 -5.33 9.49
C ALA A 64 -18.15 -5.41 8.07
N PRO A 65 -17.49 -4.80 7.06
CA PRO A 65 -17.96 -4.86 5.67
C PRO A 65 -17.92 -6.29 5.14
N SER A 66 -18.90 -6.65 4.31
CA SER A 66 -18.93 -7.94 3.62
C SER A 66 -17.88 -8.03 2.50
N HIS A 67 -17.54 -9.25 2.07
CA HIS A 67 -16.68 -9.46 0.90
C HIS A 67 -17.26 -8.84 -0.38
N ASP A 68 -18.57 -8.74 -0.52
CA ASP A 68 -19.23 -8.03 -1.63
C ASP A 68 -18.95 -6.53 -1.62
N THR A 69 -18.84 -5.93 -0.42
CA THR A 69 -18.50 -4.51 -0.27
C THR A 69 -17.11 -4.23 -0.83
N PHE A 70 -16.13 -5.05 -0.44
CA PHE A 70 -14.77 -4.95 -0.97
C PHE A 70 -14.69 -5.27 -2.46
N SER A 71 -15.37 -6.34 -2.91
CA SER A 71 -15.39 -6.72 -4.33
C SER A 71 -16.00 -5.62 -5.20
N ARG A 72 -17.07 -4.97 -4.72
CA ARG A 72 -17.71 -3.85 -5.43
C ARG A 72 -16.78 -2.64 -5.47
N LEU A 73 -16.15 -2.30 -4.35
CA LEU A 73 -15.17 -1.21 -4.30
C LEU A 73 -14.05 -1.45 -5.33
N LEU A 74 -13.39 -2.60 -5.27
CA LEU A 74 -12.28 -2.94 -6.18
C LEU A 74 -12.65 -2.91 -7.66
N ARG A 75 -13.89 -3.28 -8.02
CA ARG A 75 -14.37 -3.21 -9.41
C ARG A 75 -14.61 -1.78 -9.90
N LEU A 76 -14.95 -0.87 -9.00
CA LEU A 76 -15.37 0.49 -9.33
C LEU A 76 -14.25 1.52 -9.13
N LEU A 77 -13.27 1.20 -8.29
CA LEU A 77 -12.17 2.09 -7.94
C LEU A 77 -11.31 2.38 -9.16
N ASP A 78 -11.08 3.67 -9.44
CA ASP A 78 -10.13 4.09 -10.45
C ASP A 78 -8.71 3.72 -10.00
N PRO A 79 -8.02 2.78 -10.68
CA PRO A 79 -6.71 2.32 -10.28
C PRO A 79 -5.64 3.43 -10.37
N GLU A 80 -5.78 4.36 -11.31
CA GLU A 80 -4.84 5.46 -11.51
C GLU A 80 -4.98 6.51 -10.39
N ALA A 81 -6.22 6.87 -10.05
CA ALA A 81 -6.48 7.77 -8.94
C ALA A 81 -6.05 7.17 -7.60
N PHE A 82 -6.35 5.89 -7.37
CA PHE A 82 -5.90 5.17 -6.18
C PHE A 82 -4.37 5.08 -6.12
N GLY A 83 -3.71 4.74 -7.22
CA GLY A 83 -2.25 4.65 -7.30
C GLY A 83 -1.56 5.97 -6.93
N ARG A 84 -2.07 7.11 -7.42
CA ARG A 84 -1.56 8.44 -7.04
C ARG A 84 -1.76 8.74 -5.55
N ALA A 85 -2.95 8.46 -5.01
CA ALA A 85 -3.23 8.68 -3.59
C ALA A 85 -2.35 7.79 -2.69
N PHE A 86 -2.18 6.53 -3.07
CA PHE A 86 -1.34 5.57 -2.36
C PHE A 86 0.15 5.96 -2.42
N ALA A 87 0.65 6.40 -3.58
CA ALA A 87 2.02 6.89 -3.71
C ALA A 87 2.27 8.12 -2.83
N ALA A 88 1.32 9.06 -2.77
CA ALA A 88 1.41 10.22 -1.87
C ALA A 88 1.43 9.80 -0.40
N PHE A 89 0.58 8.85 0.00
CA PHE A 89 0.59 8.25 1.34
C PHE A 89 1.94 7.59 1.65
N ALA A 90 2.46 6.77 0.75
CA ALA A 90 3.73 6.07 0.93
C ALA A 90 4.91 7.05 1.04
N ALA A 91 4.94 8.12 0.23
CA ALA A 91 5.95 9.17 0.32
C ALA A 91 5.85 9.94 1.65
N GLY A 92 4.64 10.23 2.11
CA GLY A 92 4.41 10.86 3.41
C GLY A 92 4.86 9.97 4.58
N PHE A 93 4.58 8.68 4.50
CA PHE A 93 5.04 7.67 5.46
C PHE A 93 6.56 7.59 5.48
N ALA A 94 7.21 7.50 4.32
CA ALA A 94 8.67 7.48 4.22
C ALA A 94 9.31 8.75 4.83
N ARG A 95 8.72 9.94 4.65
CA ARG A 95 9.23 11.17 5.28
C ARG A 95 9.07 11.20 6.81
N ALA A 96 8.05 10.52 7.34
CA ALA A 96 7.84 10.42 8.77
C ALA A 96 8.83 9.45 9.44
N CYS A 97 9.45 8.56 8.67
CA CYS A 97 10.49 7.65 9.12
C CYS A 97 11.86 8.23 8.78
N GLN A 98 12.61 8.72 9.77
CA GLN A 98 14.06 8.91 9.57
C GLN A 98 14.69 7.52 9.45
N GLU A 99 15.08 7.12 8.25
CA GLU A 99 15.59 5.78 8.03
C GLU A 99 16.89 5.72 7.23
N VAL A 100 17.64 4.67 7.51
CA VAL A 100 18.82 4.29 6.74
C VAL A 100 18.36 3.49 5.52
N VAL A 101 18.69 3.98 4.32
CA VAL A 101 18.50 3.23 3.08
C VAL A 101 19.78 2.45 2.78
N SER A 102 19.68 1.13 2.85
CA SER A 102 20.74 0.20 2.47
C SER A 102 20.74 0.06 0.94
N LEU A 103 21.88 0.36 0.32
CA LEU A 103 22.11 0.16 -1.12
C LEU A 103 23.00 -1.07 -1.31
N ASP A 104 22.48 -2.11 -1.96
CA ASP A 104 23.25 -3.30 -2.34
C ASP A 104 23.41 -3.35 -3.86
N GLY A 105 24.66 -3.27 -4.33
CA GLY A 105 25.02 -3.31 -5.73
C GLY A 105 25.66 -4.64 -6.11
N LYS A 106 25.03 -5.38 -7.02
CA LYS A 106 25.60 -6.60 -7.61
C LYS A 106 26.09 -6.32 -9.03
N ALA A 107 27.35 -6.63 -9.31
CA ALA A 107 27.90 -6.56 -10.67
C ALA A 107 27.57 -7.83 -11.47
N LEU A 108 27.06 -7.67 -12.69
CA LEU A 108 26.82 -8.80 -13.57
C LEU A 108 28.15 -9.40 -14.03
N ARG A 109 28.40 -10.65 -13.62
CA ARG A 109 29.62 -11.37 -13.95
C ARG A 109 29.70 -11.58 -15.47
N ARG A 110 30.83 -11.18 -16.06
CA ARG A 110 31.11 -11.26 -17.52
C ARG A 110 30.22 -10.39 -18.41
N ALA A 111 29.45 -9.45 -17.85
CA ALA A 111 28.76 -8.45 -18.64
C ALA A 111 29.71 -7.28 -18.99
N TYR A 112 30.74 -7.58 -19.77
CA TYR A 112 31.65 -6.59 -20.32
C TYR A 112 32.02 -6.95 -21.76
N GLU A 113 32.28 -5.94 -22.56
CA GLU A 113 32.83 -6.14 -23.90
C GLU A 113 34.32 -6.45 -23.80
N LYS A 114 34.72 -7.57 -24.42
CA LYS A 114 36.08 -8.09 -24.36
C LYS A 114 37.02 -7.13 -25.10
N GLY A 115 38.03 -6.62 -24.39
CA GLY A 115 39.03 -5.70 -24.96
C GLY A 115 38.80 -4.23 -24.65
N LEU A 116 37.73 -3.87 -23.93
CA LEU A 116 37.49 -2.52 -23.43
C LEU A 116 37.66 -2.44 -21.90
N ALA A 117 38.03 -1.27 -21.39
CA ALA A 117 37.85 -0.94 -19.98
C ALA A 117 36.34 -0.83 -19.73
N ALA A 118 35.76 -1.81 -19.05
CA ALA A 118 34.32 -1.89 -18.91
C ALA A 118 33.89 -1.74 -17.45
N SER A 119 32.94 -0.84 -17.23
CA SER A 119 32.10 -0.86 -16.04
C SER A 119 30.95 -1.84 -16.31
N PRO A 120 30.93 -3.04 -15.71
CA PRO A 120 29.85 -3.98 -15.95
C PRO A 120 28.52 -3.36 -15.49
N PRO A 121 27.40 -3.66 -16.16
CA PRO A 121 26.08 -3.28 -15.68
C PRO A 121 25.89 -3.73 -14.23
N LEU A 122 25.49 -2.78 -13.38
CA LEU A 122 25.18 -3.02 -11.98
C LEU A 122 23.67 -3.16 -11.82
N THR A 123 23.26 -4.16 -11.06
CA THR A 123 21.92 -4.18 -10.48
C THR A 123 22.05 -3.65 -9.06
N VAL A 124 21.33 -2.58 -8.75
CA VAL A 124 21.29 -1.98 -7.42
C VAL A 124 19.91 -2.23 -6.85
N SER A 125 19.85 -2.82 -5.66
CA SER A 125 18.63 -2.86 -4.86
C SER A 125 18.72 -1.84 -3.73
N ALA A 126 17.65 -1.09 -3.52
CA ALA A 126 17.54 -0.11 -2.44
C ALA A 126 16.52 -0.58 -1.41
N PHE A 127 16.96 -0.77 -0.16
CA PHE A 127 16.13 -1.26 0.93
C PHE A 127 16.11 -0.29 2.10
N ALA A 128 14.92 0.14 2.45
CA ALA A 128 14.63 1.00 3.58
C ALA A 128 14.57 0.17 4.87
N ALA A 129 15.58 0.30 5.75
CA ALA A 129 15.78 -0.63 6.86
C ALA A 129 14.69 -0.54 7.94
N GLU A 130 14.24 0.68 8.25
CA GLU A 130 13.25 0.92 9.31
C GLU A 130 11.83 0.63 8.83
N THR A 131 11.47 1.09 7.63
CA THR A 131 10.14 0.85 7.04
C THR A 131 10.00 -0.53 6.39
N ARG A 132 11.10 -1.27 6.26
CA ARG A 132 11.19 -2.60 5.63
C ARG A 132 10.65 -2.62 4.20
N LEU A 133 10.89 -1.55 3.45
CA LEU A 133 10.37 -1.37 2.10
C LEU A 133 11.48 -1.57 1.05
N CYS A 134 11.17 -2.29 -0.03
CA CYS A 134 12.03 -2.33 -1.22
C CYS A 134 11.68 -1.13 -2.12
N LEU A 135 12.65 -0.25 -2.36
CA LEU A 135 12.48 1.01 -3.09
C LEU A 135 12.80 0.87 -4.58
N ALA A 136 13.76 0.01 -4.92
CA ALA A 136 14.22 -0.28 -6.28
C ALA A 136 14.93 -1.64 -6.32
#